data_AF-A0A8C7BAK9-F1
#
_entry.id   AF-A0A8C7BAK9-F1
#
_cell.length_a   1.000
_cell.length_b   1.000
_cell.length_c   1.000
_cell.angle_alpha   90.00
_cell.angle_beta   90.00
_cell.angle_gamma   90.00
#
_symmetry.space_group_name_H-M   'P 1'
#
loop_
_entity.id
_entity.type
_entity.pdbx_description
1 polymer ?
#
loop_
_entity_poly.entity_id
_entity_poly.type
_entity_poly.pdbx_seq_one_letter_code
_entity_poly.pdbx_strand_id
1 'polypeptide(L)'
;MAEFLDDQDTQLCDNCKKEIPVFNFTIHEIHCQRNIGMCPICKEPFPKSDMESHMATEHCQVTCKCSKKLEKRQLKKHEETELNR
;
A
#
# COMPACT_ATOMS: atom_id res chain seq x y z
N MET A 1 -24.89 -23.94 -15.53
CA MET A 1 -24.99 -22.62 -14.87
C MET A 1 -24.11 -22.71 -13.65
N ALA A 2 -23.03 -21.95 -13.58
CA ALA A 2 -22.03 -22.14 -12.54
C ALA A 2 -22.49 -21.43 -11.26
N GLU A 3 -22.92 -22.22 -10.28
CA GLU A 3 -23.18 -21.76 -8.92
C GLU A 3 -21.83 -21.74 -8.18
N PHE A 4 -21.21 -20.56 -8.07
CA PHE A 4 -20.17 -20.30 -7.10
C PHE A 4 -20.80 -19.43 -6.01
N LEU A 5 -21.54 -20.07 -5.11
CA LEU A 5 -21.89 -19.50 -3.83
C LEU A 5 -20.66 -19.63 -2.93
N ASP A 6 -19.68 -18.77 -3.14
CA ASP A 6 -18.68 -18.47 -2.11
C ASP A 6 -19.33 -17.51 -1.10
N ASP A 7 -20.38 -17.99 -0.43
CA ASP A 7 -20.99 -17.38 0.76
C ASP A 7 -20.05 -17.64 1.95
N GLN A 8 -18.80 -17.21 1.82
CA GLN A 8 -17.93 -17.04 2.97
C GLN A 8 -18.18 -15.62 3.45
N ASP A 9 -18.97 -15.49 4.52
CA ASP A 9 -19.15 -14.21 5.21
C ASP A 9 -17.76 -13.59 5.42
N THR A 10 -17.49 -12.49 4.73
CA THR A 10 -16.22 -11.76 4.79
C THR A 10 -16.45 -10.46 5.52
N GLN A 11 -15.47 -10.08 6.33
CA GLN A 11 -15.47 -8.83 7.07
C GLN A 11 -14.30 -7.97 6.62
N LEU A 12 -14.57 -6.68 6.43
CA LEU A 12 -13.55 -5.69 6.09
C LEU A 12 -12.67 -5.41 7.32
N CYS A 13 -11.37 -5.67 7.20
CA CYS A 13 -10.41 -5.31 8.24
C CYS A 13 -10.19 -3.79 8.25
N ASP A 14 -10.39 -3.12 9.38
CA ASP A 14 -10.18 -1.67 9.46
C ASP A 14 -8.71 -1.26 9.26
N ASN A 15 -7.78 -2.16 9.63
CA ASN A 15 -6.34 -1.88 9.61
C ASN A 15 -5.75 -2.00 8.20
N CYS A 16 -6.04 -3.09 7.47
CA CYS A 16 -5.54 -3.29 6.11
C CYS A 16 -6.55 -2.97 5.00
N LYS A 17 -7.80 -2.64 5.35
CA LYS A 17 -8.90 -2.36 4.40
C LYS A 17 -9.12 -3.48 3.37
N LYS A 18 -8.85 -4.74 3.75
CA LYS A 18 -9.11 -5.94 2.93
C LYS A 18 -10.27 -6.74 3.48
N GLU A 19 -10.99 -7.41 2.58
CA GLU A 19 -12.06 -8.36 2.91
C GLU A 19 -11.43 -9.68 3.36
N ILE A 20 -11.76 -10.10 4.58
CA ILE A 20 -11.20 -11.30 5.19
C ILE A 20 -12.34 -12.22 5.61
N PRO A 21 -12.32 -13.52 5.29
CA PRO A 21 -13.33 -14.45 5.76
C PRO A 21 -13.47 -14.41 7.28
N VAL A 22 -14.71 -14.34 7.79
CA VAL A 22 -15.01 -14.19 9.22
C VAL A 22 -14.35 -15.27 10.07
N PHE A 23 -14.32 -16.51 9.58
CA PHE A 23 -13.65 -17.62 10.28
C PHE A 23 -12.15 -17.36 10.51
N ASN A 24 -11.50 -16.62 9.62
CA ASN A 24 -10.09 -16.25 9.73
C ASN A 24 -9.88 -14.83 10.27
N PHE A 25 -10.95 -14.05 10.51
CA PHE A 25 -10.84 -12.64 10.88
C PHE A 25 -10.13 -12.46 12.22
N THR A 26 -10.44 -13.26 13.23
CA THR A 26 -9.79 -13.18 14.56
C THR A 26 -8.27 -13.36 14.46
N ILE A 27 -7.81 -14.36 13.71
CA ILE A 27 -6.39 -14.62 13.50
C ILE A 27 -5.78 -13.49 12.67
N HIS A 28 -6.44 -13.10 11.58
CA HIS A 28 -6.02 -11.99 10.75
C HIS A 28 -5.87 -10.70 11.56
N GLU A 29 -6.82 -10.32 12.42
CA GLU A 29 -6.78 -9.09 13.20
C GLU A 29 -5.52 -9.00 14.06
N ILE A 30 -5.20 -10.08 14.78
CA ILE A 30 -4.00 -10.18 15.63
C ILE A 30 -2.72 -10.03 14.79
N HIS A 31 -2.64 -10.71 13.64
CA HIS A 31 -1.48 -10.64 12.75
C HIS A 31 -1.38 -9.29 12.04
N CYS A 32 -2.52 -8.78 11.59
CA CYS A 32 -2.64 -7.55 10.83
C CYS A 32 -2.20 -6.37 11.70
N GLN A 33 -2.72 -6.24 12.92
CA GLN A 33 -2.32 -5.18 13.82
C GLN A 33 -0.83 -5.21 14.20
N ARG A 34 -0.24 -6.41 14.29
CA ARG A 34 1.19 -6.57 14.62
C ARG A 34 2.10 -6.33 13.42
N ASN A 35 1.71 -6.80 12.25
CA ASN A 35 2.58 -6.93 11.08
C ASN A 35 2.26 -5.94 9.97
N ILE A 36 1.07 -5.36 9.90
CA ILE A 36 0.70 -4.31 8.96
C ILE A 36 0.93 -2.95 9.64
N GLY A 37 1.53 -2.03 8.90
CA GLY A 37 1.68 -0.63 9.27
C GLY A 37 1.07 0.26 8.20
N MET A 38 0.68 1.47 8.58
CA MET A 38 0.22 2.48 7.61
C MET A 38 1.42 3.28 7.10
N CYS A 39 1.56 3.38 5.79
CA CYS A 39 2.58 4.22 5.18
C CYS A 39 2.34 5.70 5.54
N PRO A 40 3.35 6.43 6.05
CA PRO A 40 3.15 7.83 6.42
C PRO A 40 2.91 8.75 5.23
N ILE A 41 3.25 8.31 4.01
CA ILE A 41 3.26 9.14 2.79
C ILE A 41 1.99 8.93 1.97
N CYS A 42 1.70 7.71 1.51
CA CYS A 42 0.48 7.41 0.77
C CYS A 42 -0.72 7.03 1.65
N LYS A 43 -0.52 6.83 2.97
CA LYS A 43 -1.56 6.40 3.91
C LYS A 43 -2.18 5.04 3.59
N GLU A 44 -1.50 4.22 2.80
CA GLU A 44 -1.92 2.87 2.48
C GLU A 44 -1.35 1.85 3.48
N PRO A 45 -2.08 0.76 3.76
CA PRO A 45 -1.62 -0.27 4.68
C PRO A 45 -0.67 -1.26 3.98
N PHE A 46 0.53 -1.42 4.52
CA PHE A 46 1.54 -2.35 4.03
C PHE A 46 2.12 -3.22 5.15
N PRO A 47 2.50 -4.47 4.88
CA PRO A 47 3.28 -5.26 5.82
C PRO A 47 4.56 -4.52 6.21
N LYS A 48 4.92 -4.49 7.48
CA LYS A 48 6.17 -3.89 7.98
C LYS A 48 7.39 -4.48 7.28
N SER A 49 7.36 -5.77 6.94
CA SER A 49 8.38 -6.44 6.16
C SER A 49 8.51 -5.89 4.74
N ASP A 50 7.40 -5.47 4.14
CA ASP A 50 7.35 -4.90 2.79
C ASP A 50 7.46 -3.37 2.80
N MET A 51 7.20 -2.72 3.93
CA MET A 51 7.21 -1.26 4.10
C MET A 51 8.55 -0.67 3.68
N GLU A 52 9.66 -1.30 4.03
CA GLU A 52 11.00 -0.88 3.59
C GLU A 52 11.13 -0.96 2.06
N SER A 53 10.66 -2.05 1.46
CA SER A 53 10.70 -2.24 0.01
C SER A 53 9.79 -1.24 -0.70
N HIS A 54 8.57 -1.04 -0.24
CA HIS A 54 7.64 -0.01 -0.72
C HIS A 54 8.22 1.41 -0.60
N MET A 55 8.87 1.74 0.53
CA MET A 55 9.57 3.01 0.68
C MET A 55 10.71 3.15 -0.33
N ALA A 56 11.48 2.09 -0.59
CA ALA A 56 12.60 2.11 -1.54
C ALA A 56 12.17 2.10 -3.01
N THR A 57 10.99 1.56 -3.35
CA THR A 57 10.52 1.44 -4.74
C THR A 57 9.62 2.61 -5.13
N GLU A 58 8.67 2.99 -4.28
CA GLU A 58 7.65 4.00 -4.58
C GLU A 58 8.03 5.38 -4.02
N HIS A 59 8.51 5.42 -2.77
CA HIS A 59 8.73 6.66 -2.03
C HIS A 59 10.20 7.07 -1.89
N CYS A 60 11.09 6.41 -2.62
CA CYS A 60 12.52 6.66 -2.50
C CYS A 60 12.84 8.10 -2.86
N GLN A 61 13.53 8.80 -1.97
CA GLN A 61 13.91 10.20 -2.20
C GLN A 61 15.01 10.26 -3.26
N VAL A 62 14.66 10.85 -4.39
CA VAL A 62 15.53 11.05 -5.53
C VAL A 62 15.67 12.55 -5.78
N THR A 63 16.89 12.98 -6.06
CA THR A 63 17.16 14.37 -6.43
C THR A 63 16.96 14.50 -7.93
N CYS A 64 15.96 15.29 -8.33
CA CYS A 64 15.77 15.62 -9.73
C CYS A 64 16.93 16.51 -10.23
N LYS A 65 17.16 16.53 -11.54
CA LYS A 65 18.12 17.44 -12.19
C LYS A 65 17.86 18.93 -11.88
N CYS A 66 16.62 19.29 -11.51
CA CYS A 66 16.24 20.62 -11.06
C CYS A 66 16.62 20.93 -9.58
N SER A 67 17.43 20.09 -8.93
CA SER A 67 17.83 20.19 -7.52
C SER A 67 16.72 20.05 -6.48
N LYS A 68 15.50 19.63 -6.88
CA LYS A 68 14.41 19.29 -5.95
C LYS A 68 14.52 17.85 -5.47
N LYS A 69 14.31 17.63 -4.16
CA LYS A 69 14.13 16.29 -3.59
C LYS A 69 12.68 15.88 -3.77
N LEU A 70 12.46 14.83 -4.54
CA LEU A 70 11.13 14.31 -4.85
C LEU A 70 11.13 12.80 -4.62
N GLU A 71 9.96 12.23 -4.41
CA GLU A 71 9.79 10.79 -4.31
C GLU A 71 9.84 10.16 -5.69
N LYS A 72 10.33 8.93 -5.81
CA LYS A 72 10.48 8.23 -7.09
C LYS A 72 9.20 8.18 -7.91
N ARG A 73 8.04 7.93 -7.28
CA ARG A 73 6.72 7.99 -7.93
C ARG A 73 6.39 9.38 -8.49
N GLN A 74 6.75 10.44 -7.76
CA GLN A 74 6.49 11.82 -8.16
C GLN A 74 7.52 12.34 -9.17
N LEU A 75 8.76 11.83 -9.12
CA LEU A 75 9.82 12.21 -10.04
C LEU A 75 9.42 11.93 -11.48
N LYS A 76 8.84 10.75 -11.77
CA LYS A 76 8.36 10.41 -13.12
C LYS A 76 7.36 11.44 -13.65
N LYS A 77 6.37 11.82 -12.82
CA LYS A 77 5.37 12.83 -13.19
C LYS A 77 5.99 14.22 -13.33
N HIS A 78 6.92 14.56 -12.45
CA HIS A 78 7.62 15.84 -12.47
C HIS A 78 8.50 15.97 -13.73
N GLU A 79 9.28 14.95 -14.08
CA GLU A 79 10.10 14.95 -15.30
C GLU A 79 9.24 15.09 -16.56
N GLU A 80 8.08 14.44 -16.62
CA GLU A 80 7.15 14.58 -17.75
C GLU A 80 6.51 15.98 -17.84
N THR A 81 6.19 16.59 -16.69
CA THR A 81 5.58 17.93 -16.65
C THR A 81 6.61 19.03 -16.98
N GLU A 82 7.82 18.95 -16.44
CA GLU A 82 8.86 19.96 -16.68
C GLU A 82 9.49 19.83 -18.08
N LEU A 83 9.39 18.67 -18.73
CA LEU A 83 9.84 18.49 -20.12
C LEU A 83 8.88 19.12 -21.15
N ASN A 84 7.64 19.41 -20.75
CA ASN A 84 6.62 20.04 -21.61
C ASN A 84 6.55 21.57 -21.44
N ARG A 85 7.58 22.19 -20.85
CA ARG A 85 7.68 23.64 -20.67
C ARG A 85 8.92 24.19 -21.37
#